data_AF-A0A397LCJ9-F1
#
_entry.id   AF-A0A397LCJ9-F1
#
_cell.length_a   1.000
_cell.length_b   1.000
_cell.length_c   1.000
_cell.angle_alpha   90.00
_cell.angle_beta   90.00
_cell.angle_gamma   90.00
#
_symmetry.space_group_name_H-M   'P 1'
#
loop_
_entity.id
_entity.type
_entity.pdbx_description
1 polymer ?
#
loop_
_entity_poly.entity_id
_entity_poly.type
_entity_poly.pdbx_seq_one_letter_code
_entity_poly.pdbx_strand_id
1 'polypeptide(L)'
;MKTLKTVLILAIAITSFNVMGQEKSVAKGLKKELKTPNENMYVIEREIPGAGKLTAEELQAISQTSCSVLDEMGSENIKWLHSYVTGDKVYCVYMAKNEDLVREHAQKGGFPANSVSEVKTIIDPSTAKKN
;
A
#
# COMPACT_ATOMS: atom_id res chain seq x y z
N MET A 1 50.21 19.30 -50.35
CA MET A 1 51.67 19.41 -50.16
C MET A 1 51.92 19.88 -48.73
N LYS A 2 52.44 18.99 -47.86
CA LYS A 2 53.07 19.23 -46.53
C LYS A 2 52.10 19.71 -45.42
N THR A 3 52.02 19.15 -44.21
CA THR A 3 52.93 18.31 -43.41
C THR A 3 52.16 17.37 -42.46
N LEU A 4 52.85 16.30 -42.09
CA LEU A 4 52.43 15.10 -41.40
C LEU A 4 53.31 14.96 -40.15
N LYS A 5 52.77 14.39 -39.06
CA LYS A 5 53.45 13.96 -37.81
C LYS A 5 53.86 15.13 -36.89
N THR A 6 53.51 15.19 -35.59
CA THR A 6 53.83 14.22 -34.54
C THR A 6 53.16 14.70 -33.24
N VAL A 7 52.33 13.91 -32.57
CA VAL A 7 52.09 13.77 -31.09
C VAL A 7 50.98 12.71 -30.99
N LEU A 8 51.27 11.42 -31.11
CA LEU A 8 51.70 10.51 -30.05
C LEU A 8 50.86 10.61 -28.77
N ILE A 9 49.88 9.70 -28.67
CA ILE A 9 49.50 8.95 -27.47
C ILE A 9 49.23 9.80 -26.21
N LEU A 10 47.95 10.04 -25.94
CA LEU A 10 47.48 9.94 -24.56
C LEU A 10 46.16 9.18 -24.57
N ALA A 11 46.25 7.91 -24.20
CA ALA A 11 45.13 7.06 -23.91
C ALA A 11 44.16 7.83 -23.01
N ILE A 12 42.91 7.92 -23.45
CA ILE A 12 41.80 8.39 -22.63
C ILE A 12 41.68 7.37 -21.51
N ALA A 13 42.37 7.66 -20.41
CA ALA A 13 42.28 6.93 -19.17
C ALA A 13 40.81 7.00 -18.75
N ILE A 14 40.18 5.83 -18.85
CA ILE A 14 38.83 5.53 -18.44
C ILE A 14 38.62 6.12 -17.05
N THR A 15 37.75 7.14 -17.01
CA THR A 15 36.95 7.61 -15.89
C THR A 15 37.30 6.99 -14.53
N SER A 16 38.34 7.51 -13.87
CA SER A 16 38.44 7.45 -12.41
C SER A 16 37.50 8.51 -11.82
N PHE A 17 36.19 8.37 -12.06
CA PHE A 17 35.16 9.14 -11.39
C PHE A 17 34.47 8.24 -10.37
N ASN A 18 34.99 8.27 -9.15
CA ASN A 18 34.24 8.12 -7.90
C ASN A 18 33.22 6.96 -7.80
N VAL A 19 33.67 5.71 -7.92
CA VAL A 19 32.91 4.52 -7.47
C VAL A 19 33.16 4.27 -5.97
N MET A 20 33.07 5.31 -5.14
CA MET A 20 33.12 5.18 -3.67
C MET A 20 32.05 6.04 -2.96
N GLY A 21 31.38 6.94 -3.69
CA GLY A 21 30.34 7.83 -3.14
C GLY A 21 28.90 7.30 -3.26
N GLN A 22 28.65 6.28 -4.09
CA GLN A 22 27.28 5.82 -4.36
C GLN A 22 26.77 4.76 -3.37
N GLU A 23 27.61 3.90 -2.80
CA GLU A 23 27.13 2.84 -1.89
C GLU A 23 26.48 3.41 -0.61
N LYS A 24 27.06 4.45 -0.02
CA LYS A 24 26.53 5.08 1.21
C LYS A 24 25.22 5.83 0.97
N SER A 25 25.00 6.36 -0.24
CA SER A 25 23.77 7.09 -0.60
C SER A 25 22.61 6.13 -0.86
N VAL A 26 22.87 5.02 -1.55
CA VAL A 26 21.86 3.97 -1.81
C VAL A 26 21.45 3.27 -0.50
N ALA A 27 22.40 2.94 0.38
CA ALA A 27 22.11 2.36 1.69
C ALA A 27 21.37 3.32 2.65
N LYS A 28 21.55 4.64 2.48
CA LYS A 28 20.80 5.67 3.23
C LYS A 28 19.40 5.90 2.66
N GLY A 29 19.20 5.68 1.36
CA GLY A 29 17.89 5.68 0.70
C GLY A 29 17.03 4.47 1.06
N LEU A 30 17.63 3.28 1.21
CA LEU A 30 16.94 2.03 1.56
C LEU A 30 16.43 1.95 3.01
N LYS A 31 16.83 2.87 3.88
CA LYS A 31 16.35 2.91 5.28
C LYS A 31 15.15 3.84 5.50
N LYS A 32 14.68 4.52 4.46
CA LYS A 32 13.45 5.31 4.49
C LYS A 32 12.35 4.49 3.79
N GLU A 33 11.30 4.19 4.54
CA GLU A 33 10.13 3.35 4.17
C GLU A 33 10.32 1.82 4.22
N LEU A 34 10.58 1.31 5.41
CA LEU A 34 9.72 0.23 5.88
C LEU A 34 8.65 0.91 6.75
N LYS A 35 7.51 1.27 6.14
CA LYS A 35 6.30 1.59 6.90
C LYS A 35 6.06 0.43 7.87
N THR A 36 5.71 0.73 9.11
CA THR A 36 5.28 -0.35 10.02
C THR A 36 4.16 -1.13 9.32
N PRO A 37 4.13 -2.48 9.41
CA PRO A 37 3.22 -3.31 8.60
C PRO A 37 1.73 -2.94 8.69
N ASN A 38 1.37 -2.18 9.72
CA ASN A 38 0.02 -1.74 10.07
C ASN A 38 -0.13 -0.22 10.20
N GLU A 39 0.81 0.59 9.67
CA GLU A 39 0.68 2.05 9.77
C GLU A 39 -0.62 2.53 9.10
N ASN A 40 -1.54 3.03 9.92
CA ASN A 40 -2.88 3.47 9.54
C ASN A 40 -3.75 2.37 8.88
N MET A 41 -3.62 1.13 9.35
CA MET A 41 -4.55 0.07 9.02
C MET A 41 -5.82 0.18 9.87
N TYR A 42 -6.98 -0.05 9.26
CA TYR A 42 -8.29 -0.03 9.91
C TYR A 42 -9.03 -1.34 9.64
N VAL A 43 -9.66 -1.88 10.68
CA VAL A 43 -10.65 -2.95 10.60
C VAL A 43 -12.03 -2.35 10.75
N ILE A 44 -12.90 -2.69 9.81
CA ILE A 44 -14.24 -2.11 9.68
C ILE A 44 -15.25 -3.24 9.83
N GLU A 45 -16.17 -3.12 10.77
CA GLU A 45 -17.30 -4.04 10.92
C GLU A 45 -18.54 -3.44 10.25
N ARG A 46 -19.17 -4.23 9.38
CA ARG A 46 -20.36 -3.86 8.63
C ARG A 46 -21.46 -4.87 8.91
N GLU A 47 -22.57 -4.43 9.47
CA GLU A 47 -23.76 -5.26 9.67
C GLU A 47 -24.56 -5.31 8.36
N ILE A 48 -24.62 -6.50 7.76
CA ILE A 48 -25.32 -6.77 6.51
C ILE A 48 -26.06 -8.10 6.71
N PRO A 49 -27.33 -8.08 7.14
CA PRO A 49 -28.09 -9.30 7.40
C PRO A 49 -28.08 -10.24 6.20
N GLY A 50 -27.69 -11.49 6.41
CA GLY A 50 -27.57 -12.50 5.36
C GLY A 50 -26.37 -12.33 4.42
N ALA A 51 -25.35 -11.54 4.76
CA ALA A 51 -24.14 -11.35 3.94
C ALA A 51 -23.53 -12.67 3.44
N GLY A 52 -23.52 -13.71 4.26
CA GLY A 52 -22.96 -15.03 3.92
C GLY A 52 -23.78 -15.81 2.91
N LYS A 53 -24.98 -15.33 2.56
CA LYS A 53 -25.86 -15.91 1.53
C LYS A 53 -25.77 -15.15 0.20
N LEU A 54 -25.01 -14.06 0.15
CA LEU A 54 -24.81 -13.30 -1.07
C LEU A 54 -24.14 -14.18 -2.14
N THR A 55 -24.62 -14.08 -3.38
CA THR A 55 -24.04 -14.80 -4.50
C THR A 55 -22.69 -14.19 -4.92
N ALA A 56 -21.95 -14.91 -5.76
CA ALA A 56 -20.69 -14.40 -6.31
C ALA A 56 -20.91 -13.10 -7.11
N GLU A 57 -22.01 -13.01 -7.86
CA GLU A 57 -22.39 -11.84 -8.64
C GLU A 57 -22.74 -10.65 -7.75
N GLU A 58 -23.46 -10.86 -6.65
CA GLU A 58 -23.79 -9.82 -5.67
C GLU A 58 -22.51 -9.30 -4.98
N LEU A 59 -21.61 -10.20 -4.58
CA LEU A 59 -20.32 -9.84 -4.00
C LEU A 59 -19.43 -9.09 -5.00
N GLN A 60 -19.47 -9.49 -6.28
CA GLN A 60 -18.77 -8.78 -7.36
C GLN A 60 -19.31 -7.36 -7.53
N ALA A 61 -20.63 -7.18 -7.56
CA ALA A 61 -21.27 -5.86 -7.70
C ALA A 61 -20.94 -4.93 -6.51
N ILE A 62 -20.95 -5.46 -5.29
CA ILE A 62 -20.52 -4.72 -4.09
C ILE A 62 -19.05 -4.30 -4.22
N SER A 63 -18.18 -5.21 -4.67
CA SER A 63 -16.75 -4.94 -4.84
C SER A 63 -16.51 -3.86 -5.91
N GLN A 64 -17.23 -3.91 -7.04
CA GLN A 64 -17.16 -2.91 -8.10
C GLN A 64 -17.57 -1.53 -7.59
N THR A 65 -18.65 -1.45 -6.83
CA THR A 65 -19.12 -0.20 -6.21
C THR A 65 -18.06 0.37 -5.28
N SER A 66 -17.46 -0.47 -4.43
CA SER A 66 -16.37 -0.07 -3.53
C SER A 66 -15.15 0.46 -4.27
N CYS A 67 -14.73 -0.21 -5.35
CA CYS A 67 -13.59 0.21 -6.16
C CYS A 67 -13.85 1.53 -6.89
N SER A 68 -15.05 1.72 -7.47
CA SER A 68 -15.43 2.97 -8.13
C SER A 68 -15.30 4.17 -7.19
N VAL A 69 -15.77 4.03 -5.95
CA VAL A 69 -15.66 5.09 -4.93
C VAL A 69 -14.20 5.36 -4.54
N LEU A 70 -13.37 4.31 -4.42
CA LEU A 70 -11.95 4.48 -4.15
C LEU A 70 -11.22 5.23 -5.27
N ASP A 71 -11.57 4.92 -6.53
CA ASP A 71 -11.03 5.61 -7.70
C ASP A 71 -11.41 7.10 -7.70
N GLU A 72 -12.65 7.43 -7.31
CA GLU A 72 -13.11 8.82 -7.16
C GLU A 72 -12.41 9.58 -6.00
N MET A 73 -12.13 8.89 -4.89
CA MET A 73 -11.48 9.49 -3.72
C MET A 73 -9.96 9.61 -3.86
N GLY A 74 -9.38 8.94 -4.86
CA GLY A 74 -7.95 8.83 -5.06
C GLY A 74 -7.31 7.75 -4.16
N SER A 75 -6.91 6.65 -4.80
CA SER A 75 -6.33 5.45 -4.17
C SER A 75 -4.98 5.65 -3.44
N GLU A 76 -4.45 6.88 -3.41
CA GLU A 76 -3.21 7.21 -2.70
C GLU A 76 -3.42 7.36 -1.19
N ASN A 77 -4.61 7.79 -0.77
CA ASN A 77 -4.90 8.15 0.63
C ASN A 77 -5.74 7.09 1.36
N ILE A 78 -6.40 6.21 0.61
CA ILE A 78 -7.21 5.11 1.10
C ILE A 78 -7.09 3.93 0.15
N LYS A 79 -6.97 2.72 0.71
CA LYS A 79 -6.84 1.48 -0.04
C LYS A 79 -7.59 0.37 0.67
N TRP A 80 -8.46 -0.30 -0.06
CA TRP A 80 -9.04 -1.57 0.37
C TRP A 80 -8.03 -2.70 0.21
N LEU A 81 -7.81 -3.51 1.25
CA LEU A 81 -6.93 -4.68 1.19
C LEU A 81 -7.70 -5.94 0.87
N HIS A 82 -8.72 -6.24 1.67
CA HIS A 82 -9.60 -7.40 1.52
C HIS A 82 -10.79 -7.29 2.48
N SER A 83 -11.76 -8.17 2.30
CA SER A 83 -12.92 -8.32 3.17
C SER A 83 -13.17 -9.78 3.50
N TYR A 84 -13.69 -10.03 4.70
CA TYR A 84 -14.18 -11.31 5.15
C TYR A 84 -15.70 -11.25 5.23
N VAL A 85 -16.37 -12.05 4.42
CA VAL A 85 -17.83 -12.20 4.46
C VAL A 85 -18.15 -13.32 5.43
N THR A 86 -18.99 -13.04 6.43
CA THR A 86 -19.44 -13.99 7.44
C THR A 86 -20.96 -14.16 7.35
N GLY A 87 -21.64 -14.70 8.37
CA GLY A 87 -23.10 -14.90 8.35
C GLY A 87 -23.89 -13.61 8.08
N ASP A 88 -23.88 -12.68 9.03
CA ASP A 88 -24.65 -11.41 8.97
C ASP A 88 -23.75 -10.16 8.98
N LYS A 89 -22.43 -10.35 8.83
CA LYS A 89 -21.46 -9.27 8.89
C LYS A 89 -20.38 -9.41 7.82
N VAL A 90 -19.86 -8.26 7.40
CA VAL A 90 -18.65 -8.18 6.59
C VAL A 90 -17.59 -7.42 7.37
N TYR A 91 -16.39 -7.99 7.45
CA TYR A 91 -15.23 -7.34 8.06
C TYR A 91 -14.29 -6.88 6.95
N CYS A 92 -14.01 -5.59 6.86
CA CYS A 92 -13.11 -5.06 5.84
C CYS A 92 -11.80 -4.58 6.46
N VAL A 93 -10.69 -4.79 5.76
CA VAL A 93 -9.38 -4.28 6.15
C VAL A 93 -8.93 -3.24 5.14
N TYR A 94 -8.65 -2.04 5.62
CA TYR A 94 -8.26 -0.88 4.81
C TYR A 94 -6.95 -0.30 5.33
N MET A 95 -6.17 0.34 4.46
CA MET A 95 -5.17 1.33 4.84
C MET A 95 -5.71 2.71 4.47
N ALA A 96 -5.66 3.68 5.38
CA ALA A 96 -6.13 5.05 5.10
C ALA A 96 -5.34 6.07 5.92
N LYS A 97 -5.20 7.31 5.48
CA LYS A 97 -4.48 8.33 6.28
C LYS A 97 -5.14 8.64 7.63
N ASN A 98 -6.45 8.46 7.74
CA ASN A 98 -7.24 8.66 8.95
C ASN A 98 -8.57 7.88 8.87
N GLU A 99 -9.30 7.81 9.98
CA GLU A 99 -10.62 7.17 10.07
C GLU A 99 -11.68 7.86 9.19
N ASP A 100 -11.62 9.18 9.05
CA ASP A 100 -12.61 9.97 8.31
C ASP A 100 -12.70 9.55 6.84
N LEU A 101 -11.57 9.26 6.19
CA LEU A 101 -11.54 8.74 4.82
C LEU A 101 -12.26 7.39 4.70
N VAL A 102 -12.15 6.53 5.72
CA VAL A 102 -12.85 5.23 5.72
C VAL A 102 -14.36 5.44 5.84
N ARG A 103 -14.79 6.38 6.68
CA ARG A 103 -16.21 6.73 6.84
C ARG A 103 -16.77 7.40 5.59
N GLU A 104 -16.01 8.29 4.97
CA GLU A 104 -16.38 8.95 3.71
C GLU A 104 -16.54 7.93 2.58
N HIS A 105 -15.63 6.95 2.46
CA HIS A 105 -15.74 5.85 1.49
C HIS A 105 -17.03 5.06 1.70
N ALA A 106 -17.33 4.67 2.94
CA ALA A 106 -18.55 3.95 3.26
C ALA A 106 -19.81 4.77 2.92
N GLN A 107 -19.81 6.06 3.25
CA GLN A 107 -20.91 6.98 2.94
C GLN A 107 -21.14 7.12 1.44
N LYS A 108 -20.08 7.35 0.65
CA LYS A 108 -20.16 7.46 -0.82
C LYS A 108 -20.60 6.15 -1.48
N GLY A 109 -20.13 5.02 -0.96
CA GLY A 109 -20.49 3.68 -1.47
C GLY A 109 -21.86 3.16 -0.98
N GLY A 110 -22.54 3.88 -0.09
CA GLY A 110 -23.80 3.42 0.49
C GLY A 110 -23.66 2.19 1.39
N PHE A 111 -22.46 1.92 1.91
CA PHE A 111 -22.19 0.79 2.78
C PHE A 111 -22.26 1.20 4.25
N PRO A 112 -22.75 0.33 5.14
CA PRO A 112 -22.67 0.60 6.57
C PRO A 112 -21.21 0.52 7.04
N ALA A 113 -20.83 1.37 8.00
CA ALA A 113 -19.56 1.34 8.72
C ALA A 113 -19.84 1.42 10.23
N ASN A 114 -20.53 0.39 10.73
CA ASN A 114 -21.03 0.32 12.11
C ASN A 114 -19.90 0.54 13.12
N SER A 115 -18.75 -0.06 12.87
CA SER A 115 -17.52 0.18 13.63
C SER A 115 -16.34 0.38 12.68
N VAL A 116 -15.47 1.33 13.01
CA VAL A 116 -14.18 1.54 12.36
C VAL A 116 -13.14 1.59 13.48
N SER A 117 -12.13 0.72 13.41
CA SER A 117 -11.13 0.59 14.46
C SER A 117 -9.72 0.59 13.88
N GLU A 118 -8.89 1.51 14.36
CA GLU A 118 -7.47 1.55 13.98
C GLU A 118 -6.71 0.36 14.59
N VAL A 119 -5.93 -0.33 13.76
CA VAL A 119 -5.13 -1.49 14.16
C VAL A 119 -3.84 -1.03 14.82
N LYS A 120 -3.82 -1.02 16.15
CA LYS A 120 -2.63 -0.63 16.93
C LYS A 120 -1.49 -1.64 16.87
N THR A 121 -1.80 -2.93 16.81
CA THR A 121 -0.81 -4.01 16.75
C THR A 121 -1.45 -5.24 16.12
N ILE A 122 -0.68 -5.96 15.29
CA ILE A 122 -1.07 -7.27 14.76
C ILE A 122 -0.30 -8.33 15.54
N ILE A 123 -1.01 -9.37 15.98
CA ILE A 123 -0.42 -10.54 16.62
C ILE A 123 -0.67 -11.76 15.76
N ASP A 124 0.28 -12.68 15.73
CA ASP A 124 0.21 -13.95 15.03
C ASP A 124 0.98 -15.03 15.83
N PRO A 125 1.04 -16.31 15.40
CA PRO A 125 1.76 -17.34 16.15
C PRO A 125 3.24 -17.04 16.44
N SER A 126 3.89 -16.16 15.66
CA SER A 126 5.25 -15.70 15.94
C SER A 126 5.32 -14.81 17.17
N THR A 127 4.28 -14.03 17.47
CA THR A 127 4.19 -13.18 18.67
C THR A 127 4.21 -14.01 19.96
N ALA A 128 3.80 -15.28 19.90
CA ALA A 128 3.87 -16.20 21.04
C ALA A 128 5.32 -16.61 21.38
N LYS A 129 6.27 -16.42 20.47
CA LYS A 129 7.70 -16.71 20.68
C LYS A 129 8.41 -15.41 21.07
N LYS A 130 9.10 -15.40 22.21
CA LYS A 130 10.12 -14.39 22.48
C LYS A 130 11.35 -14.73 21.64
N ASN A 131 11.85 -13.77 20.87
CA ASN A 131 13.22 -13.81 20.37
C ASN A 131 14.19 -13.46 21.50
#